data_AF-I3S4T7-F1
#
_entry.id   AF-I3S4T7-F1
#
_cell.length_a   1.000
_cell.length_b   1.000
_cell.length_c   1.000
_cell.angle_alpha   90.00
_cell.angle_beta   90.00
_cell.angle_gamma   90.00
#
_symmetry.space_group_name_H-M   'P 1'
#
loop_
_entity.id
_entity.type
_entity.pdbx_description
1 polymer ?
#
loop_
_entity_poly.entity_id
_entity_poly.type
_entity_poly.pdbx_seq_one_letter_code
_entity_poly.pdbx_strand_id
1 'polypeptide(L)'
;MSHSHSQMLALPVIPPSVSVRLGSMKDYFDKMRKCCICEIQCEDLLIDSSTYFLSLVPFAAAFPFEIWIVPRYHSAHFHELDAEKAVDLGGLLKQTLRKMSVQLNNPPFNFMIHTSPLHDHGSELAYSHWFIQIVPQLIGIAGFEIGTGCYINPVFPEDAAKVLRDVNVSKSG
;
A
#
# COMPACT_ATOMS: atom_id res chain seq x y z
N MET A 1 -4.21 20.79 14.49
CA MET A 1 -2.78 20.49 14.74
C MET A 1 -2.04 20.58 13.41
N SER A 2 -1.09 21.52 13.26
CA SER A 2 -0.36 21.77 12.00
C SER A 2 1.02 21.12 11.93
N HIS A 3 1.51 20.55 13.04
CA HIS A 3 2.79 19.82 13.06
C HIS A 3 2.64 18.40 12.49
N SER A 4 3.67 17.92 11.79
CA SER A 4 3.72 16.57 11.25
C SER A 4 3.65 15.54 12.39
N HIS A 5 2.69 14.63 12.30
CA HIS A 5 2.49 13.53 13.22
C HIS A 5 1.73 12.40 12.51
N SER A 6 1.78 11.21 13.09
CA SER A 6 0.96 10.06 12.71
C SER A 6 0.14 9.60 13.91
N GLN A 7 -0.80 8.68 13.70
CA GLN A 7 -1.67 8.13 14.73
C GLN A 7 -1.62 6.61 14.70
N MET A 8 -1.77 6.00 15.87
CA MET A 8 -1.88 4.55 16.03
C MET A 8 -3.05 4.25 16.97
N LEU A 9 -3.94 3.36 16.54
CA LEU A 9 -5.10 2.96 17.33
C LEU A 9 -5.06 1.44 17.52
N ALA A 10 -5.02 1.00 18.77
CA ALA A 10 -5.16 -0.40 19.13
C ALA A 10 -6.65 -0.73 19.30
N LEU A 11 -7.13 -1.76 18.60
CA LEU A 11 -8.53 -2.15 18.58
C LEU A 11 -8.71 -3.51 19.27
N PRO A 12 -9.76 -3.70 20.09
CA PRO A 12 -10.06 -4.99 20.71
C PRO A 12 -10.73 -5.99 19.75
N VAL A 13 -10.92 -5.60 18.48
CA VAL A 13 -11.58 -6.39 17.44
C VAL A 13 -10.80 -6.29 16.13
N ILE A 14 -10.91 -7.30 15.26
CA ILE A 14 -10.37 -7.26 13.91
C ILE A 14 -11.33 -6.44 13.02
N PRO A 15 -10.89 -5.35 12.39
CA PRO A 15 -11.74 -4.56 11.51
C PRO A 15 -12.23 -5.36 10.29
N PRO A 16 -13.44 -5.09 9.76
CA PRO A 16 -13.98 -5.81 8.61
C PRO A 16 -13.05 -5.80 7.38
N SER A 17 -12.36 -4.68 7.11
CA SER A 17 -11.40 -4.58 6.00
C SER A 17 -10.22 -5.55 6.13
N VAL A 18 -9.75 -5.79 7.36
CA VAL A 18 -8.69 -6.77 7.64
C VAL A 18 -9.21 -8.18 7.42
N SER A 19 -10.41 -8.51 7.92
CA SER A 19 -11.03 -9.82 7.72
C SER A 19 -11.27 -10.14 6.24
N VAL A 20 -11.78 -9.18 5.46
CA VAL A 20 -12.00 -9.34 4.02
C VAL A 20 -10.68 -9.54 3.28
N ARG A 21 -9.66 -8.73 3.61
CA ARG A 21 -8.32 -8.86 3.03
C ARG A 21 -7.70 -10.23 3.30
N LEU A 22 -7.69 -10.69 4.55
CA LEU A 22 -7.16 -12.00 4.92
C LEU A 22 -7.94 -13.14 4.25
N GLY A 23 -9.27 -13.03 4.17
CA GLY A 23 -10.10 -13.97 3.43
C GLY A 23 -9.70 -14.07 1.95
N SER A 24 -9.51 -12.94 1.28
CA SER A 24 -9.08 -12.90 -0.13
C SER A 24 -7.65 -13.44 -0.33
N MET A 25 -6.72 -13.12 0.58
CA MET A 25 -5.36 -13.66 0.57
C MET A 25 -5.35 -15.18 0.74
N LYS A 26 -6.18 -15.69 1.65
CA LYS A 26 -6.37 -17.12 1.87
C LYS A 26 -6.97 -17.81 0.65
N ASP A 27 -8.05 -17.28 0.08
CA ASP A 27 -8.72 -17.86 -1.09
C ASP A 27 -7.78 -17.94 -2.30
N TYR A 28 -6.92 -16.93 -2.49
CA TYR A 28 -5.87 -16.96 -3.50
C TYR A 28 -4.82 -18.04 -3.19
N PHE A 29 -4.35 -18.10 -1.94
CA PHE A 29 -3.37 -19.09 -1.50
C PHE A 29 -3.89 -20.53 -1.61
N ASP A 30 -5.16 -20.79 -1.29
CA ASP A 30 -5.74 -22.13 -1.40
C ASP A 30 -5.80 -22.61 -2.87
N LYS A 31 -5.98 -21.68 -3.82
CA LYS A 31 -6.00 -21.98 -5.26
C LYS A 31 -4.60 -22.09 -5.88
N MET A 32 -3.72 -21.15 -5.54
CA MET A 32 -2.42 -20.98 -6.21
C MET A 32 -1.24 -21.55 -5.41
N ARG A 33 -1.44 -21.83 -4.11
CA ARG A 33 -0.40 -22.20 -3.13
C ARG A 33 0.73 -21.18 -3.01
N LYS A 34 0.42 -19.92 -3.28
CA LYS A 34 1.35 -18.79 -3.22
C LYS A 34 0.67 -17.56 -2.63
N CYS A 35 1.44 -16.72 -1.95
CA CYS A 35 0.96 -15.43 -1.46
C CYS A 35 0.70 -14.48 -2.65
N CYS A 36 -0.46 -13.84 -2.69
CA CYS A 36 -0.82 -12.92 -3.78
C CYS A 36 0.09 -11.69 -3.88
N ILE A 37 0.61 -11.18 -2.75
CA ILE A 37 1.53 -10.04 -2.75
C ILE A 37 2.91 -10.44 -3.27
N CYS A 38 3.40 -11.62 -2.94
CA CYS A 38 4.67 -12.13 -3.46
C CYS A 38 4.66 -12.35 -4.98
N GLU A 39 3.47 -12.60 -5.55
CA GLU A 39 3.28 -12.85 -6.99
C GLU A 39 2.83 -11.61 -7.77
N ILE A 40 2.90 -10.41 -7.18
CA ILE A 40 2.56 -9.18 -7.91
C ILE A 40 3.51 -9.03 -9.11
N GLN A 41 2.95 -9.18 -10.31
CA GLN A 41 3.62 -8.82 -11.55
C GLN A 41 3.61 -7.30 -11.67
N CYS A 42 4.79 -6.70 -11.56
CA CYS A 42 4.91 -5.27 -11.32
C CYS A 42 5.41 -4.46 -12.52
N GLU A 43 5.75 -5.04 -13.69
CA GLU A 43 6.44 -4.26 -14.74
C GLU A 43 5.72 -2.96 -15.14
N ASP A 44 4.45 -3.03 -15.51
CA ASP A 44 3.68 -1.84 -15.90
C ASP A 44 3.18 -1.02 -14.70
N LEU A 45 3.11 -1.64 -13.52
CA LEU A 45 2.53 -1.06 -12.30
C LEU A 45 3.58 -0.48 -11.33
N LEU A 46 4.86 -0.77 -11.52
CA LEU A 46 5.97 -0.39 -10.65
C LEU A 46 6.28 1.10 -10.82
N ILE A 47 6.36 1.82 -9.72
CA ILE A 47 6.79 3.22 -9.69
C ILE A 47 8.30 3.30 -9.46
N ASP A 48 8.76 2.69 -8.37
CA ASP A 48 10.17 2.63 -7.97
C ASP A 48 10.43 1.36 -7.15
N SER A 49 11.70 0.96 -7.07
CA SER A 49 12.16 -0.13 -6.20
C SER A 49 13.35 0.28 -5.36
N SER A 50 13.49 -0.38 -4.23
CA SER A 50 14.60 -0.26 -3.28
C SER A 50 15.20 -1.65 -3.00
N THR A 51 16.09 -1.75 -2.02
CA THR A 51 16.73 -3.02 -1.70
C THR A 51 15.70 -4.06 -1.26
N TYR A 52 14.81 -3.66 -0.34
CA TYR A 52 13.87 -4.55 0.34
C TYR A 52 12.41 -4.29 -0.03
N PHE A 53 12.08 -3.17 -0.69
CA PHE A 53 10.70 -2.78 -0.97
C PHE A 53 10.46 -2.38 -2.43
N LEU A 54 9.22 -2.53 -2.89
CA LEU A 54 8.71 -2.01 -4.16
C LEU A 54 7.62 -0.99 -3.87
N SER A 55 7.56 0.09 -4.67
CA SER A 55 6.43 1.00 -4.72
C SER A 55 5.69 0.81 -6.04
N LEU A 56 4.39 0.60 -6.00
CA LEU A 56 3.59 0.26 -7.18
C LEU A 56 2.16 0.81 -7.06
N VAL A 57 1.47 0.92 -8.19
CA VAL A 57 0.03 1.17 -8.20
C VAL A 57 -0.71 -0.17 -8.20
N PRO A 58 -1.63 -0.43 -7.27
CA PRO A 58 -2.38 -1.69 -7.25
C PRO A 58 -3.20 -1.86 -8.52
N PHE A 59 -3.20 -3.07 -9.10
CA PHE A 59 -4.00 -3.38 -10.30
C PHE A 59 -5.49 -3.06 -10.13
N ALA A 60 -6.04 -3.26 -8.93
CA ALA A 60 -7.42 -2.92 -8.59
C ALA A 60 -7.49 -1.77 -7.58
N ALA A 61 -6.72 -0.70 -7.82
CA ALA A 61 -6.69 0.49 -6.98
C ALA A 61 -8.08 1.10 -6.82
N ALA A 62 -8.50 1.35 -5.57
CA ALA A 62 -9.79 1.95 -5.26
C ALA A 62 -9.75 3.48 -5.46
N PHE A 63 -8.58 4.10 -5.31
CA PHE A 63 -8.40 5.54 -5.41
C PHE A 63 -7.43 5.93 -6.55
N PRO A 64 -7.67 7.07 -7.22
CA PRO A 64 -6.75 7.57 -8.24
C PRO A 64 -5.39 7.88 -7.61
N PHE A 65 -4.31 7.42 -8.24
CA PHE A 65 -2.94 7.52 -7.72
C PHE A 65 -2.74 6.90 -6.33
N GLU A 66 -3.52 5.87 -5.98
CA GLU A 66 -3.22 5.00 -4.86
C GLU A 66 -1.86 4.31 -5.07
N ILE A 67 -1.04 4.27 -4.02
CA ILE A 67 0.29 3.66 -4.08
C ILE A 67 0.43 2.66 -2.95
N TRP A 68 0.93 1.46 -3.27
CA TRP A 68 1.36 0.50 -2.27
C TRP A 68 2.89 0.45 -2.20
N ILE A 69 3.43 0.43 -0.98
CA ILE A 69 4.80 0.02 -0.72
C ILE A 69 4.78 -1.37 -0.10
N VAL A 70 5.33 -2.34 -0.80
CA VAL A 70 5.29 -3.77 -0.45
C VAL A 70 6.70 -4.31 -0.19
N PRO A 71 6.90 -5.16 0.83
CA PRO A 71 8.14 -5.91 0.99
C PRO A 71 8.38 -6.86 -0.18
N ARG A 72 9.65 -7.01 -0.58
CA ARG A 72 10.11 -7.99 -1.58
C ARG A 72 10.28 -9.39 -0.99
N TYR A 73 10.30 -9.49 0.33
CA TYR A 73 10.38 -10.71 1.11
C TYR A 73 9.02 -10.94 1.78
N HIS A 74 8.61 -12.20 1.91
CA HIS A 74 7.35 -12.50 2.58
C HIS A 74 7.44 -12.15 4.06
N SER A 75 6.54 -11.28 4.55
CA SER A 75 6.42 -10.95 5.97
C SER A 75 4.98 -10.57 6.28
N ALA A 76 4.41 -11.24 7.28
CA ALA A 76 3.02 -11.05 7.70
C ALA A 76 2.85 -9.81 8.57
N HIS A 77 3.86 -9.50 9.40
CA HIS A 77 3.75 -8.45 10.41
C HIS A 77 4.71 -7.29 10.17
N PHE A 78 4.19 -6.07 10.20
CA PHE A 78 5.00 -4.86 10.06
C PHE A 78 6.04 -4.71 11.18
N HIS A 79 5.73 -5.16 12.41
CA HIS A 79 6.62 -5.00 13.56
C HIS A 79 7.87 -5.90 13.51
N GLU A 80 7.96 -6.83 12.55
CA GLU A 80 9.17 -7.64 12.29
C GLU A 80 10.24 -6.88 11.50
N LEU A 81 9.97 -5.62 11.14
CA LEU A 81 10.90 -4.76 10.42
C LEU A 81 12.14 -4.46 11.26
N ASP A 82 13.31 -4.83 10.74
CA ASP A 82 14.59 -4.50 11.36
C ASP A 82 15.09 -3.09 10.98
N ALA A 83 16.17 -2.65 11.62
CA ALA A 83 16.72 -1.31 11.45
C ALA A 83 17.20 -1.00 10.03
N GLU A 84 17.78 -1.97 9.33
CA GLU A 84 18.30 -1.78 7.97
C GLU A 84 17.13 -1.60 6.99
N LYS A 85 16.15 -2.49 7.09
CA LYS A 85 14.92 -2.43 6.29
C LYS A 85 14.10 -1.18 6.62
N ALA A 86 14.10 -0.71 7.86
CA ALA A 86 13.42 0.53 8.23
C ALA A 86 14.04 1.77 7.55
N VAL A 87 15.36 1.84 7.41
CA VAL A 87 16.03 2.94 6.70
C VAL A 87 15.72 2.88 5.20
N ASP A 88 15.78 1.70 4.59
CA ASP A 88 15.44 1.48 3.17
C ASP A 88 13.97 1.86 2.89
N LEU A 89 13.04 1.42 3.74
CA LEU A 89 11.63 1.77 3.68
C LEU A 89 11.42 3.28 3.81
N GLY A 90 12.11 3.94 4.75
CA GLY A 90 12.04 5.38 4.94
C GLY A 90 12.51 6.16 3.71
N GLY A 91 13.57 5.66 3.05
CA GLY A 91 14.06 6.19 1.78
C GLY A 91 13.03 6.10 0.66
N LEU A 92 12.48 4.89 0.45
CA LEU A 92 11.46 4.67 -0.58
C LEU A 92 10.19 5.47 -0.30
N LEU A 93 9.69 5.46 0.94
CA LEU A 93 8.52 6.24 1.35
C LEU A 93 8.72 7.74 1.10
N LYS A 94 9.88 8.29 1.46
CA LYS A 94 10.24 9.70 1.18
C LYS A 94 10.22 9.99 -0.32
N GLN A 95 10.78 9.10 -1.14
CA GLN A 95 10.80 9.26 -2.59
C GLN A 95 9.38 9.21 -3.17
N THR A 96 8.57 8.22 -2.79
CA THR A 96 7.18 8.06 -3.22
C THR A 96 6.34 9.29 -2.88
N LEU A 97 6.42 9.79 -1.63
CA LEU A 97 5.67 10.97 -1.20
C LEU A 97 6.10 12.24 -1.93
N ARG A 98 7.39 12.38 -2.27
CA ARG A 98 7.87 13.52 -3.06
C ARG A 98 7.41 13.45 -4.51
N LYS A 99 7.46 12.27 -5.15
CA LYS A 99 6.93 12.09 -6.51
C LYS A 99 5.45 12.45 -6.57
N MET A 100 4.66 11.92 -5.63
CA MET A 100 3.24 12.24 -5.46
C MET A 100 3.02 13.75 -5.25
N SER A 101 3.81 14.38 -4.37
CA SER A 101 3.71 15.82 -4.09
C SER A 101 4.01 16.67 -5.33
N VAL A 102 5.09 16.38 -6.07
CA VAL A 102 5.45 17.12 -7.29
C VAL A 102 4.40 16.93 -8.39
N GLN A 103 3.99 15.68 -8.63
CA GLN A 103 3.12 15.34 -9.75
C GLN A 103 1.66 15.78 -9.56
N LEU A 104 1.19 15.79 -8.30
CA LEU A 104 -0.22 16.00 -7.97
C LEU A 104 -0.46 17.36 -7.29
N ASN A 105 0.48 18.30 -7.41
CA ASN A 105 0.41 19.64 -6.80
C ASN A 105 0.24 19.63 -5.27
N ASN A 106 0.99 18.78 -4.60
CA ASN A 106 1.06 18.64 -3.15
C ASN A 106 -0.31 18.42 -2.48
N PRO A 107 -1.03 17.34 -2.83
CA PRO A 107 -2.36 17.09 -2.30
C PRO A 107 -2.29 16.68 -0.83
N PRO A 108 -3.36 16.87 -0.05
CA PRO A 108 -3.54 16.14 1.19
C PRO A 108 -3.48 14.63 0.92
N PHE A 109 -2.96 13.86 1.86
CA PHE A 109 -2.89 12.41 1.74
C PHE A 109 -2.99 11.74 3.10
N ASN A 110 -3.35 10.46 3.07
CA ASN A 110 -3.23 9.56 4.20
C ASN A 110 -2.34 8.39 3.80
N PHE A 111 -1.62 7.82 4.77
CA PHE A 111 -1.04 6.50 4.60
C PHE A 111 -1.48 5.60 5.74
N MET A 112 -1.62 4.31 5.43
CA MET A 112 -2.07 3.28 6.34
C MET A 112 -1.14 2.08 6.25
N ILE A 113 -0.76 1.54 7.40
CA ILE A 113 0.00 0.29 7.48
C ILE A 113 -1.02 -0.84 7.60
N HIS A 114 -1.03 -1.74 6.62
CA HIS A 114 -1.82 -2.96 6.64
C HIS A 114 -0.95 -4.11 7.10
N THR A 115 -1.15 -4.57 8.32
CA THR A 115 -0.40 -5.68 8.93
C THR A 115 -1.34 -6.83 9.29
N SER A 116 -0.79 -8.03 9.52
CA SER A 116 -1.54 -9.13 10.13
C SER A 116 -2.05 -8.80 11.54
N PRO A 117 -3.14 -9.45 11.99
CA PRO A 117 -3.59 -9.44 13.38
C PRO A 117 -2.50 -9.88 14.37
N LEU A 118 -2.77 -9.73 15.67
CA LEU A 118 -1.81 -10.12 16.73
C LEU A 118 -1.92 -11.60 17.13
N HIS A 119 -3.07 -12.23 16.88
CA HIS A 119 -3.36 -13.60 17.27
C HIS A 119 -3.57 -14.46 16.02
N ASP A 120 -2.48 -14.67 15.27
CA ASP A 120 -2.53 -15.43 14.02
C ASP A 120 -2.41 -16.93 14.31
N HIS A 121 -3.35 -17.72 13.78
CA HIS A 121 -3.35 -19.16 13.94
C HIS A 121 -2.41 -19.85 12.93
N GLY A 122 -1.10 -19.57 13.00
CA GLY A 122 0.01 -20.27 12.30
C GLY A 122 -0.09 -20.42 10.76
N SER A 123 -1.12 -21.10 10.27
CA SER A 123 -1.52 -21.20 8.87
C SER A 123 -1.70 -19.85 8.16
N GLU A 124 -2.09 -18.79 8.88
CA GLU A 124 -2.31 -17.46 8.30
C GLU A 124 -1.01 -16.79 7.84
N LEU A 125 0.12 -17.17 8.44
CA LEU A 125 1.43 -16.60 8.13
C LEU A 125 1.87 -16.92 6.70
N ALA A 126 1.38 -18.00 6.09
CA ALA A 126 1.80 -18.41 4.75
C ALA A 126 1.23 -17.52 3.63
N TYR A 127 0.10 -16.86 3.88
CA TYR A 127 -0.59 -16.03 2.87
C TYR A 127 -0.69 -14.56 3.25
N SER A 128 -0.57 -14.23 4.55
CA SER A 128 -0.63 -12.86 5.02
C SER A 128 0.67 -12.13 4.73
N HIS A 129 0.57 -10.93 4.17
CA HIS A 129 1.72 -10.11 3.80
C HIS A 129 1.36 -8.64 4.05
N TRP A 130 2.19 -7.94 4.82
CA TRP A 130 1.97 -6.54 5.16
C TRP A 130 2.36 -5.58 4.02
N PHE A 131 1.77 -4.40 4.00
CA PHE A 131 2.14 -3.33 3.08
C PHE A 131 1.74 -1.95 3.63
N ILE A 132 2.29 -0.87 3.05
CA ILE A 132 1.82 0.49 3.27
C ILE A 132 0.95 0.89 2.09
N GLN A 133 -0.24 1.41 2.36
CA GLN A 133 -1.11 2.05 1.37
C GLN A 133 -1.01 3.56 1.54
N ILE A 134 -0.82 4.29 0.45
CA ILE A 134 -0.82 5.75 0.40
C ILE A 134 -1.97 6.17 -0.51
N VAL A 135 -2.83 7.06 -0.02
CA VAL A 135 -4.00 7.56 -0.75
C VAL A 135 -3.94 9.09 -0.81
N PRO A 136 -3.62 9.69 -1.96
CA PRO A 136 -3.79 11.12 -2.16
C PRO A 136 -5.28 11.47 -2.26
N GLN A 137 -5.68 12.54 -1.59
CA GLN A 137 -7.08 12.99 -1.57
C GLN A 137 -7.36 13.85 -2.80
N LEU A 138 -7.71 13.19 -3.92
CA LEU A 138 -7.99 13.86 -5.21
C LEU A 138 -9.48 13.98 -5.54
N ILE A 139 -10.28 13.05 -5.03
CA ILE A 139 -11.72 12.98 -5.27
C ILE A 139 -12.47 12.73 -3.96
N GLY A 140 -13.71 13.22 -3.89
CA GLY A 140 -14.65 12.87 -2.83
C GLY A 140 -15.48 11.65 -3.20
N ILE A 141 -15.95 10.90 -2.20
CA ILE A 141 -16.93 9.82 -2.38
C ILE A 141 -18.36 10.39 -2.35
N ALA A 142 -19.29 9.74 -3.06
CA ALA A 142 -20.68 10.14 -3.15
C ALA A 142 -21.62 8.99 -2.72
N GLY A 143 -22.91 9.13 -3.01
CA GLY A 143 -23.93 8.19 -2.56
C GLY A 143 -23.75 6.76 -3.09
N PHE A 144 -23.10 6.59 -4.25
CA PHE A 144 -22.82 5.27 -4.81
C PHE A 144 -21.79 4.51 -3.96
N GLU A 145 -20.64 5.12 -3.69
CA GLU A 145 -19.57 4.52 -2.90
C GLU A 145 -20.02 4.26 -1.47
N ILE A 146 -20.73 5.22 -0.87
CA ILE A 146 -21.27 5.10 0.49
C ILE A 146 -22.30 3.96 0.58
N GLY A 147 -23.18 3.84 -0.42
CA GLY A 147 -24.25 2.85 -0.42
C GLY A 147 -23.80 1.43 -0.76
N THR A 148 -22.72 1.28 -1.52
CA THR A 148 -22.30 -0.03 -2.09
C THR A 148 -20.97 -0.54 -1.55
N GLY A 149 -20.08 0.34 -1.08
CA GLY A 149 -18.68 0.01 -0.82
C GLY A 149 -17.83 -0.20 -2.08
N CYS A 150 -18.38 0.02 -3.27
CA CYS A 150 -17.66 -0.03 -4.54
C CYS A 150 -17.15 1.38 -4.91
N TYR A 151 -15.89 1.49 -5.29
CA TYR A 151 -15.24 2.76 -5.64
C TYR A 151 -15.16 2.95 -7.15
N ILE A 152 -15.30 4.19 -7.60
CA ILE A 152 -15.08 4.59 -9.01
C ILE A 152 -13.71 5.26 -9.10
N ASN A 153 -12.75 4.58 -9.74
CA ASN A 153 -11.42 5.13 -10.00
C ASN A 153 -11.33 5.63 -11.45
N PRO A 154 -11.17 6.94 -11.69
CA PRO A 154 -11.11 7.49 -13.05
C PRO A 154 -9.74 7.33 -13.72
N VAL A 155 -8.73 6.79 -13.02
CA VAL A 155 -7.36 6.65 -13.53
C VAL A 155 -6.97 5.18 -13.53
N PHE A 156 -6.59 4.66 -14.70
CA PHE A 156 -6.05 3.30 -14.79
C PHE A 156 -4.72 3.18 -14.05
N PRO A 157 -4.46 2.04 -13.40
CA PRO A 157 -3.27 1.88 -12.58
C PRO A 157 -1.98 1.94 -13.40
N GLU A 158 -2.00 1.49 -14.65
CA GLU A 158 -0.87 1.57 -15.59
C GLU A 158 -0.51 3.04 -15.92
N ASP A 159 -1.51 3.88 -16.14
CA ASP A 159 -1.31 5.31 -16.40
C ASP A 159 -0.78 6.02 -15.16
N ALA A 160 -1.35 5.75 -13.98
CA ALA A 160 -0.89 6.31 -12.71
C ALA A 160 0.56 5.89 -12.41
N ALA A 161 0.90 4.61 -12.62
CA ALA A 161 2.24 4.09 -12.41
C ALA A 161 3.24 4.77 -13.35
N LYS A 162 2.93 4.86 -14.64
CA LYS A 162 3.76 5.56 -15.63
C LYS A 162 3.99 7.03 -15.26
N VAL A 163 2.90 7.74 -14.95
CA VAL A 163 2.96 9.16 -14.59
C VAL A 163 3.84 9.39 -13.36
N LEU A 164 3.74 8.56 -12.32
CA LEU A 164 4.57 8.67 -11.12
C LEU A 164 6.02 8.22 -11.36
N ARG A 165 6.23 7.21 -12.20
CA ARG A 165 7.57 6.72 -12.57
C ARG A 165 8.40 7.80 -13.24
N ASP A 166 7.79 8.58 -14.15
CA ASP A 166 8.44 9.61 -14.96
C ASP A 166 8.75 10.91 -14.18
N VAL A 167 8.36 11.00 -12.90
CA VAL A 167 8.63 12.18 -12.06
C VAL A 167 10.09 12.25 -11.65
N ASN A 168 10.76 13.31 -12.10
CA ASN A 168 12.12 13.63 -11.68
C ASN A 168 12.13 14.40 -10.36
N VAL A 169 12.44 13.71 -9.27
CA VAL A 169 12.69 14.34 -7.97
C VAL A 169 14.19 14.54 -7.82
N SER A 170 14.65 15.78 -7.63
CA SER A 170 16.06 16.03 -7.34
C SER A 170 16.47 15.29 -6.06
N LYS A 171 17.59 14.57 -6.10
CA LYS A 171 18.21 13.97 -4.92
C LYS A 171 18.68 15.12 -4.01
N SER A 172 17.81 15.59 -3.12
CA SER A 172 18.26 16.44 -2.03
C SER A 172 19.07 15.55 -1.09
N GLY A 173 20.35 15.90 -0.96
CA GLY A 173 21.29 15.30 -0.02
C GLY A 173 20.86 15.41 1.43
#